data_AF-A0A8D2FV46-F1
#
_entry.id   AF-A0A8D2FV46-F1
#
_cell.length_a   1.000
_cell.length_b   1.000
_cell.length_c   1.000
_cell.angle_alpha   90.00
_cell.angle_beta   90.00
_cell.angle_gamma   90.00
#
_symmetry.space_group_name_H-M   'P 1'
#
loop_
_entity.id
_entity.type
_entity.pdbx_description
1 polymer ?
#
loop_
_entity_poly.entity_id
_entity_poly.type
_entity_poly.pdbx_seq_one_letter_code
_entity_poly.pdbx_strand_id
1 'polypeptide(L)'
;MQLVILRVTIFLPWCFALPVPPATVHKGWDFVKDYFHQFFLTKKESPLLTQETQIQLLQQFHRNGTGRLDMQMHAVLHQPRCGVPDESNTSISPGRCKWNKYTLTYRIINYPHDMKPSTVKDSIYNAVSIWSNVTPLIFQQVQNEDADIKISFWQWAHEDGWPFDGPGGILGHAFLPNSGNPGVVHFDKNEHWSTSNTGYNLFLVATHEIGHSLGLQHSGNQSSIMYPTYWYHDPGTFQLSADDIQRIQHLYGEKCSSDMP
;
A
#
# COMPACT_ATOMS: atom_id res chain seq x y z
N MET A 1 17.10 -82.19 34.65
CA MET A 1 16.22 -81.02 34.40
C MET A 1 17.08 -79.76 34.50
N GLN A 2 17.50 -79.18 33.38
CA GLN A 2 18.22 -77.90 33.35
C GLN A 2 17.27 -76.81 32.83
N LEU A 3 17.14 -75.72 33.59
CA LEU A 3 16.28 -74.58 33.25
C LEU A 3 16.83 -73.83 32.03
N VAL A 4 15.97 -73.63 31.03
CA VAL A 4 16.23 -72.76 29.87
C VAL A 4 15.83 -71.33 30.25
N ILE A 5 16.78 -70.40 30.23
CA ILE A 5 16.50 -68.97 30.46
C ILE A 5 16.19 -68.32 29.10
N LEU A 6 14.92 -67.96 28.89
CA LEU A 6 14.46 -67.22 27.71
C LEU A 6 14.81 -65.73 27.86
N ARG A 7 15.71 -65.19 27.03
CA ARG A 7 15.97 -63.75 26.96
C ARG A 7 15.01 -63.11 25.96
N VAL A 8 14.08 -62.30 26.46
CA VAL A 8 13.21 -61.44 25.64
C VAL A 8 13.92 -60.11 25.43
N THR A 9 14.18 -59.74 24.17
CA THR A 9 14.69 -58.42 23.80
C THR A 9 13.52 -57.57 23.34
N ILE A 10 13.20 -56.52 24.11
CA ILE A 10 12.13 -55.57 23.80
C ILE A 10 12.73 -54.45 22.94
N PHE A 11 12.34 -54.38 21.66
CA PHE A 11 12.59 -53.20 20.82
C PHE A 11 11.50 -52.16 21.11
N LEU A 12 11.84 -51.13 21.89
CA LEU A 12 11.00 -49.93 21.98
C LEU A 12 11.15 -49.17 20.64
N PRO A 13 10.05 -48.89 19.92
CA PRO A 13 10.13 -48.13 18.68
C PRO A 13 10.60 -46.72 19.04
N TRP A 14 11.72 -46.34 18.45
CA TRP A 14 12.29 -45.01 18.55
C TRP A 14 11.36 -44.06 17.79
N CYS A 15 10.32 -43.55 18.46
CA CYS A 15 9.60 -42.39 17.98
C CYS A 15 10.59 -41.23 18.02
N PHE A 16 11.15 -40.87 16.86
CA PHE A 16 11.65 -39.53 16.63
C PHE A 16 10.44 -38.59 16.72
N ALA A 17 10.05 -38.23 17.93
CA ALA A 17 9.32 -36.99 18.14
C ALA A 17 10.29 -35.89 17.69
N LEU A 18 10.13 -35.46 16.43
CA LEU A 18 10.83 -34.28 15.93
C LEU A 18 10.51 -33.15 16.93
N PRO A 19 11.52 -32.41 17.41
CA PRO A 19 11.26 -31.27 18.27
C PRO A 19 10.31 -30.34 17.52
N VAL A 20 9.14 -30.09 18.11
CA VAL A 20 8.27 -29.00 17.66
C VAL A 20 9.14 -27.75 17.67
N PRO A 21 9.28 -27.03 16.55
CA PRO A 21 10.05 -25.79 16.52
C PRO A 21 9.56 -24.90 17.66
N PRO A 22 10.48 -24.26 18.42
CA PRO A 22 10.08 -23.37 19.49
C PRO A 22 9.13 -22.31 18.93
N ALA A 23 8.11 -21.96 19.70
CA ALA A 23 7.02 -21.07 19.31
C ALA A 23 7.53 -19.70 18.84
N THR A 24 7.89 -19.60 17.57
CA THR A 24 8.05 -18.33 16.82
C THR A 24 6.70 -17.85 16.29
N VAL A 25 5.67 -18.70 16.33
CA VAL A 25 4.31 -18.45 15.86
C VAL A 25 3.62 -17.31 16.64
N HIS A 26 3.92 -17.12 17.92
CA HIS A 26 3.24 -16.09 18.73
C HIS A 26 3.62 -14.67 18.33
N LYS A 27 4.89 -14.39 17.99
CA LYS A 27 5.28 -13.05 17.49
C LYS A 27 4.77 -12.79 16.08
N GLY A 28 4.71 -13.82 15.23
CA GLY A 28 4.23 -13.67 13.85
C GLY A 28 2.73 -13.38 13.77
N TRP A 29 1.91 -14.00 14.63
CA TRP A 29 0.46 -13.83 14.55
C TRP A 29 -0.03 -12.51 15.15
N ASP A 30 0.59 -12.00 16.21
CA ASP A 30 0.21 -10.69 16.76
C ASP A 30 0.50 -9.55 15.76
N PHE A 31 1.62 -9.63 15.04
CA PHE A 31 1.89 -8.73 13.91
C PHE A 31 0.81 -8.80 12.83
N VAL A 32 0.39 -10.00 12.43
CA VAL A 32 -0.65 -10.16 11.39
C VAL A 32 -1.99 -9.59 11.86
N LYS A 33 -2.34 -9.76 13.14
CA LYS A 33 -3.53 -9.11 13.71
C LYS A 33 -3.42 -7.60 13.60
N ASP A 34 -2.32 -7.01 14.07
CA ASP A 34 -2.12 -5.56 14.05
C ASP A 34 -2.18 -5.00 12.63
N TYR A 35 -1.55 -5.69 11.67
CA TYR A 35 -1.62 -5.38 10.25
C TYR A 35 -3.07 -5.44 9.73
N PHE A 36 -3.82 -6.50 10.07
CA PHE A 36 -5.21 -6.66 9.65
C PHE A 36 -6.12 -5.58 10.25
N HIS A 37 -5.91 -5.26 11.52
CA HIS A 37 -6.57 -4.17 12.24
C HIS A 37 -6.33 -2.81 11.59
N GLN A 38 -5.15 -2.60 11.03
CA GLN A 38 -4.74 -1.33 10.44
C GLN A 38 -5.25 -1.18 8.99
N PHE A 39 -5.16 -2.23 8.18
CA PHE A 39 -5.39 -2.12 6.73
C PHE A 39 -6.68 -2.76 6.22
N PHE A 40 -7.29 -3.72 6.93
CA PHE A 40 -8.47 -4.45 6.44
C PHE A 40 -9.76 -4.16 7.20
N LEU A 41 -9.68 -3.62 8.42
CA LEU A 41 -10.86 -3.45 9.28
C LEU A 41 -10.96 -2.05 9.88
N THR A 42 -12.21 -1.63 10.11
CA THR A 42 -12.49 -0.64 11.16
C THR A 42 -12.44 -1.34 12.51
N LYS A 43 -11.94 -0.69 13.57
CA LYS A 43 -11.81 -1.22 14.96
C LYS A 43 -13.05 -1.98 15.51
N LYS A 44 -14.23 -1.83 14.89
CA LYS A 44 -15.52 -2.38 15.31
C LYS A 44 -15.76 -3.85 14.88
N GLU A 45 -15.13 -4.31 13.80
CA GLU A 45 -15.28 -5.69 13.27
C GLU A 45 -14.12 -6.62 13.69
N SER A 46 -13.11 -6.01 14.31
CA SER A 46 -11.98 -6.58 15.04
C SER A 46 -12.18 -8.02 15.56
N PRO A 47 -13.10 -8.17 16.52
CA PRO A 47 -13.20 -9.37 17.34
C PRO A 47 -13.95 -10.54 16.68
N LEU A 48 -14.45 -10.37 15.45
CA LEU A 48 -15.43 -11.30 14.85
C LEU A 48 -14.84 -12.25 13.79
N LEU A 49 -13.62 -12.00 13.30
CA LEU A 49 -13.01 -12.83 12.27
C LEU A 49 -12.05 -13.85 12.88
N THR A 50 -12.14 -15.11 12.42
CA THR A 50 -11.18 -16.15 12.80
C THR A 50 -9.85 -15.93 12.09
N GLN A 51 -8.79 -16.55 12.63
CA GLN A 51 -7.45 -16.52 12.03
C GLN A 51 -7.46 -17.02 10.58
N GLU A 52 -8.22 -18.08 10.30
CA GLU A 52 -8.34 -18.66 8.96
C GLU A 52 -8.97 -17.65 7.99
N THR A 53 -10.01 -16.93 8.41
CA THR A 53 -10.67 -15.92 7.56
C THR A 53 -9.75 -14.75 7.26
N GLN A 54 -8.97 -14.27 8.24
CA GLN A 54 -7.99 -13.20 8.01
C GLN A 54 -6.91 -13.61 7.00
N ILE A 55 -6.39 -14.84 7.12
CA ILE A 55 -5.41 -15.39 6.17
C ILE A 55 -6.01 -15.50 4.77
N GLN A 56 -7.26 -15.97 4.65
CA GLN A 56 -7.95 -16.08 3.35
C GLN A 56 -8.16 -14.71 2.69
N LEU A 57 -8.53 -13.68 3.47
CA LEU A 57 -8.69 -12.32 2.95
C LEU A 57 -7.37 -11.72 2.47
N LEU A 58 -6.29 -11.86 3.25
CA LEU A 58 -4.96 -11.43 2.84
C LEU A 58 -4.53 -12.12 1.54
N GLN A 59 -4.74 -13.42 1.44
CA GLN A 59 -4.43 -14.22 0.26
C GLN A 59 -5.23 -13.81 -0.97
N GLN A 60 -6.53 -13.62 -0.79
CA GLN A 60 -7.42 -13.17 -1.85
C GLN A 60 -6.97 -11.80 -2.37
N PHE A 61 -6.71 -10.86 -1.46
CA PHE A 61 -6.29 -9.51 -1.82
C PHE A 61 -4.93 -9.50 -2.54
N HIS A 62 -3.91 -10.13 -1.95
CA HIS A 62 -2.57 -10.19 -2.55
C HIS A 62 -2.46 -11.22 -3.70
N ARG A 63 -3.57 -11.83 -4.13
CA ARG A 63 -3.66 -12.87 -5.18
C ARG A 63 -2.69 -14.04 -4.96
N ASN A 64 -2.49 -14.43 -3.71
CA ASN A 64 -1.64 -15.56 -3.31
C ASN A 64 -2.52 -16.74 -2.86
N GLY A 65 -2.63 -17.80 -3.66
CA GLY A 65 -3.60 -18.89 -3.46
C GLY A 65 -3.16 -20.06 -2.57
N THR A 66 -2.16 -19.89 -1.70
CA THR A 66 -1.53 -21.03 -0.99
C THR A 66 -2.31 -21.56 0.23
N GLY A 67 -3.33 -20.85 0.73
CA GLY A 67 -4.10 -21.27 1.91
C GLY A 67 -3.34 -21.21 3.24
N ARG A 68 -2.06 -20.77 3.22
CA ARG A 68 -1.21 -20.59 4.40
C ARG A 68 -0.47 -19.24 4.36
N LEU A 69 -0.12 -18.70 5.52
CA LEU A 69 0.82 -17.58 5.61
C LEU A 69 2.25 -18.11 5.35
N ASP A 70 2.62 -18.22 4.09
CA ASP A 70 3.95 -18.66 3.68
C ASP A 70 5.01 -17.56 3.85
N MET A 71 6.29 -17.92 3.66
CA MET A 71 7.41 -16.98 3.80
C MET A 71 7.32 -15.80 2.83
N GLN A 72 6.74 -16.00 1.65
CA GLN A 72 6.59 -14.94 0.65
C GLN A 72 5.54 -13.92 1.11
N MET A 73 4.39 -14.38 1.59
CA MET A 73 3.37 -13.51 2.17
C MET A 73 3.91 -12.76 3.37
N HIS A 74 4.59 -13.46 4.29
CA HIS A 74 5.18 -12.81 5.46
C HIS A 74 6.17 -11.71 5.07
N ALA A 75 6.99 -11.93 4.04
CA ALA A 75 7.90 -10.91 3.51
C ALA A 75 7.14 -9.71 2.95
N VAL A 76 6.05 -9.92 2.20
CA VAL A 76 5.20 -8.84 1.65
C VAL A 76 4.57 -8.01 2.78
N LEU A 77 4.04 -8.62 3.83
CA LEU A 77 3.40 -7.89 4.94
C LEU A 77 4.39 -7.01 5.72
N HIS A 78 5.68 -7.38 5.74
CA HIS A 78 6.74 -6.61 6.43
C HIS A 78 7.38 -5.53 5.55
N GLN A 79 7.02 -5.44 4.27
CA GLN A 79 7.52 -4.38 3.42
C GLN A 79 6.80 -3.05 3.72
N PRO A 80 7.51 -1.92 3.60
CA PRO A 80 6.90 -0.59 3.64
C PRO A 80 5.77 -0.46 2.62
N ARG A 81 4.74 0.32 2.93
CA ARG A 81 3.51 0.37 2.15
C ARG A 81 2.77 1.71 2.29
N CYS A 82 1.71 1.85 1.51
CA CYS A 82 0.70 2.89 1.68
C CYS A 82 -0.14 2.67 2.96
N GLY A 83 -0.47 3.77 3.63
CA GLY A 83 -1.26 3.83 4.86
C GLY A 83 -2.78 3.78 4.66
N VAL A 84 -3.26 3.87 3.41
CA VAL A 84 -4.69 3.75 3.10
C VAL A 84 -5.17 2.31 3.35
N PRO A 85 -6.36 2.09 3.94
CA PRO A 85 -6.91 0.75 4.09
C PRO A 85 -7.12 0.03 2.74
N ASP A 86 -6.82 -1.27 2.70
CA ASP A 86 -6.97 -2.16 1.54
C ASP A 86 -8.44 -2.45 1.20
N GLU A 87 -9.30 -2.50 2.20
CA GLU A 87 -10.74 -2.72 2.07
C GLU A 87 -11.50 -1.52 2.64
N SER A 88 -12.31 -0.86 1.82
CA SER A 88 -13.15 0.25 2.29
C SER A 88 -14.50 -0.26 2.80
N ASN A 89 -14.82 -0.04 4.07
CA ASN A 89 -16.11 -0.42 4.67
C ASN A 89 -17.29 0.48 4.27
N THR A 90 -17.24 1.05 3.08
CA THR A 90 -18.25 2.00 2.60
C THR A 90 -18.78 1.51 1.28
N SER A 91 -20.10 1.49 1.18
CA SER A 91 -20.94 1.34 0.00
C SER A 91 -20.70 2.45 -1.05
N ILE A 92 -19.44 2.83 -1.27
CA ILE A 92 -18.97 3.65 -2.36
C ILE A 92 -18.98 2.73 -3.57
N SER A 93 -20.01 2.88 -4.41
CA SER A 93 -20.06 2.18 -5.68
C SER A 93 -18.77 2.47 -6.47
N PRO A 94 -18.03 1.44 -6.91
CA PRO A 94 -16.93 1.61 -7.84
C PRO A 94 -17.43 2.45 -9.02
N GLY A 95 -16.79 3.60 -9.27
CA GLY A 95 -17.22 4.54 -10.31
C GLY A 95 -17.83 5.88 -9.85
N ARG A 96 -18.15 6.04 -8.55
CA ARG A 96 -18.66 7.33 -8.02
C ARG A 96 -17.64 8.15 -7.24
N CYS A 97 -16.49 7.58 -6.93
CA CYS A 97 -15.41 8.28 -6.24
C CYS A 97 -14.49 8.94 -7.28
N LYS A 98 -14.82 10.15 -7.72
CA LYS A 98 -14.01 10.92 -8.67
C LYS A 98 -14.24 12.41 -8.56
N TRP A 99 -13.36 13.21 -9.14
CA TRP A 99 -13.59 14.63 -9.35
C TRP A 99 -14.64 14.86 -10.44
N ASN A 100 -15.52 15.85 -10.24
CA ASN A 100 -16.52 16.27 -11.22
C ASN A 100 -16.01 17.37 -12.17
N LYS A 101 -14.70 17.44 -12.37
CA LYS A 101 -14.01 18.39 -13.24
C LYS A 101 -12.72 17.75 -13.79
N TYR A 102 -12.23 18.30 -14.90
CA TYR A 102 -11.04 17.78 -15.58
C TYR A 102 -9.77 18.58 -15.29
N THR A 103 -9.87 19.86 -14.96
CA THR A 103 -8.73 20.66 -14.50
C THR A 103 -8.64 20.58 -12.98
N LEU A 104 -7.59 19.94 -12.48
CA LEU A 104 -7.28 19.82 -11.07
C LEU A 104 -6.08 20.69 -10.73
N THR A 105 -6.20 21.48 -9.67
CA THR A 105 -5.06 22.23 -9.13
C THR A 105 -4.34 21.40 -8.08
N TYR A 106 -3.01 21.50 -8.02
CA TYR A 106 -2.24 20.90 -6.95
C TYR A 106 -1.26 21.88 -6.34
N ARG A 107 -1.00 21.70 -5.04
CA ARG A 107 -0.06 22.54 -4.27
C ARG A 107 0.78 21.70 -3.34
N ILE A 108 2.06 22.04 -3.26
CA ILE A 108 2.99 21.50 -2.27
C ILE A 108 3.05 22.48 -1.10
N ILE A 109 2.59 22.06 0.08
CA ILE A 109 2.45 22.91 1.27
C ILE A 109 3.79 23.05 2.00
N ASN A 110 4.52 21.95 2.14
CA ASN A 110 5.82 21.90 2.79
C ASN A 110 6.70 20.83 2.12
N TYR A 111 7.93 20.64 2.59
CA TYR A 111 8.95 19.78 1.97
C TYR A 111 9.62 18.86 3.01
N PRO A 112 10.13 17.68 2.59
CA PRO A 112 10.94 16.82 3.45
C PRO A 112 12.29 17.47 3.76
N HIS A 113 12.97 16.99 4.80
CA HIS A 113 14.27 17.54 5.22
C HIS A 113 15.39 17.19 4.24
N ASP A 114 15.36 15.97 3.70
CA ASP A 114 16.49 15.37 2.98
C ASP A 114 16.44 15.56 1.46
N MET A 115 15.49 16.37 0.95
CA MET A 115 15.35 16.59 -0.49
C MET A 115 15.15 18.06 -0.85
N LYS A 116 15.86 18.52 -1.89
CA LYS A 116 15.76 19.91 -2.36
C LYS A 116 14.33 20.19 -2.83
N PRO A 117 13.75 21.38 -2.52
CA PRO A 117 12.41 21.74 -2.98
C PRO A 117 12.19 21.63 -4.50
N SER A 118 13.22 21.92 -5.31
CA SER A 118 13.15 21.73 -6.77
C SER A 118 12.96 20.26 -7.15
N THR A 119 13.73 19.36 -6.54
CA THR A 119 13.62 17.91 -6.77
C THR A 119 12.25 17.38 -6.34
N VAL A 120 11.69 17.91 -5.24
CA VAL A 120 10.33 17.55 -4.80
C VAL A 120 9.31 17.99 -5.86
N LYS A 121 9.41 19.23 -6.35
CA LYS A 121 8.53 19.75 -7.40
C LYS A 121 8.62 18.91 -8.68
N ASP A 122 9.83 18.53 -9.10
CA ASP A 122 10.03 17.70 -10.30
C ASP A 122 9.42 16.31 -10.11
N SER A 123 9.63 15.66 -8.96
CA SER A 123 9.04 14.35 -8.66
C SER A 123 7.50 14.38 -8.65
N ILE A 124 6.91 15.41 -8.03
CA ILE A 124 5.45 15.58 -8.00
C ILE A 124 4.89 15.92 -9.38
N TYR A 125 5.56 16.79 -10.14
CA TYR A 125 5.19 17.10 -11.52
C TYR A 125 5.16 15.83 -12.37
N ASN A 126 6.23 15.03 -12.32
CA ASN A 126 6.29 13.76 -13.05
C ASN A 126 5.17 12.79 -12.62
N ALA A 127 4.86 12.71 -11.33
CA ALA A 127 3.80 11.85 -10.81
C ALA A 127 2.41 12.25 -11.33
N VAL A 128 2.06 13.55 -11.33
CA VAL A 128 0.79 14.00 -11.94
C VAL A 128 0.78 13.81 -13.45
N SER A 129 1.94 13.94 -14.12
CA SER A 129 2.06 13.73 -15.57
C SER A 129 1.74 12.30 -15.97
N ILE A 130 2.16 11.30 -15.18
CA ILE A 130 1.82 9.88 -15.42
C ILE A 130 0.30 9.70 -15.56
N TRP A 131 -0.49 10.30 -14.67
CA TRP A 131 -1.94 10.23 -14.72
C TRP A 131 -2.53 11.07 -15.87
N SER A 132 -1.99 12.25 -16.15
CA SER A 132 -2.43 13.09 -17.29
C SER A 132 -2.14 12.48 -18.67
N ASN A 133 -1.21 11.52 -18.74
CA ASN A 133 -0.86 10.86 -19.99
C ASN A 133 -1.91 9.85 -20.44
N VAL A 134 -2.70 9.32 -19.52
CA VAL A 134 -3.68 8.26 -19.79
C VAL A 134 -5.13 8.68 -19.53
N THR A 135 -5.35 9.92 -19.09
CA THR A 135 -6.67 10.51 -18.81
C THR A 135 -6.83 11.86 -19.49
N PRO A 136 -8.05 12.41 -19.61
CA PRO A 136 -8.29 13.79 -20.01
C PRO A 136 -8.04 14.82 -18.88
N LEU A 137 -7.49 14.39 -17.73
CA LEU A 137 -7.24 15.30 -16.61
C LEU A 137 -6.05 16.22 -16.91
N ILE A 138 -6.20 17.49 -16.53
CA ILE A 138 -5.17 18.52 -16.61
C ILE A 138 -4.77 18.89 -15.18
N PHE A 139 -3.48 18.86 -14.88
CA PHE A 139 -2.96 19.22 -13.57
C PHE A 139 -2.24 20.57 -13.63
N GLN A 140 -2.68 21.51 -12.82
CA GLN A 140 -2.08 22.85 -12.73
C GLN A 140 -1.51 23.09 -11.35
N GLN A 141 -0.21 23.37 -11.26
CA GLN A 141 0.40 23.75 -9.99
C GLN A 141 -0.03 25.17 -9.61
N VAL A 142 -0.47 25.35 -8.36
CA VAL A 142 -0.74 26.66 -7.76
C VAL A 142 0.17 26.88 -6.54
N GLN A 143 0.48 28.14 -6.22
CA GLN A 143 1.44 28.46 -5.16
C GLN A 143 0.80 28.93 -3.86
N ASN A 144 -0.07 29.94 -3.90
CA ASN A 144 -0.60 30.61 -2.70
C ASN A 144 -2.10 30.39 -2.50
N GLU A 145 -2.79 29.88 -3.51
CA GLU A 145 -4.22 29.60 -3.49
C GLU A 145 -4.50 28.23 -2.87
N ASP A 146 -5.77 27.99 -2.54
CA ASP A 146 -6.20 26.64 -2.21
C ASP A 146 -6.16 25.74 -3.45
N ALA A 147 -5.94 24.45 -3.26
CA ALA A 147 -5.80 23.49 -4.34
C ALA A 147 -6.70 22.28 -4.14
N ASP A 148 -7.09 21.62 -5.24
CA ASP A 148 -7.84 20.37 -5.17
C ASP A 148 -7.02 19.25 -4.54
N ILE A 149 -5.74 19.17 -4.94
CA ILE A 149 -4.79 18.19 -4.42
C ILE A 149 -3.74 18.91 -3.56
N LYS A 150 -3.69 18.56 -2.28
CA LYS A 150 -2.84 19.22 -1.28
C LYS A 150 -1.77 18.26 -0.81
N ILE A 151 -0.53 18.51 -1.20
CA ILE A 151 0.61 17.63 -0.93
C ILE A 151 1.42 18.19 0.24
N SER A 152 1.67 17.36 1.25
CA SER A 152 2.46 17.74 2.42
C SER A 152 3.18 16.56 3.06
N PHE A 153 4.16 16.88 3.89
CA PHE A 153 5.08 15.98 4.58
C PHE A 153 4.93 16.22 6.08
N TRP A 154 4.59 15.18 6.84
CA TRP A 154 4.33 15.26 8.28
C TRP A 154 5.09 14.18 9.04
N GLN A 155 5.24 14.35 10.35
CA GLN A 155 5.87 13.36 11.22
C GLN A 155 4.84 12.92 12.25
N TRP A 156 4.80 11.62 12.57
CA TRP A 156 3.96 11.07 13.64
C TRP A 156 2.49 11.49 13.49
N ALA A 157 1.84 11.86 14.60
CA ALA A 157 0.50 12.41 14.59
C ALA A 157 0.46 13.82 13.99
N HIS A 158 -0.44 14.02 13.02
CA HIS A 158 -0.58 15.26 12.26
C HIS A 158 -2.05 15.65 11.99
N GLU A 159 -2.87 15.49 13.04
CA GLU A 159 -4.22 16.08 13.17
C GLU A 159 -5.31 15.57 12.21
N ASP A 160 -5.06 14.52 11.42
CA ASP A 160 -6.06 13.88 10.55
C ASP A 160 -6.60 12.53 11.09
N GLY A 161 -6.07 12.05 12.22
CA GLY A 161 -6.42 10.78 12.84
C GLY A 161 -5.69 9.56 12.31
N TRP A 162 -4.75 9.73 11.37
CA TRP A 162 -3.93 8.69 10.74
C TRP A 162 -2.45 8.99 10.96
N PRO A 163 -1.91 8.76 12.18
CA PRO A 163 -0.52 9.09 12.47
C PRO A 163 0.44 8.23 11.65
N PHE A 164 1.58 8.82 11.26
CA PHE A 164 2.72 8.08 10.72
C PHE A 164 3.52 7.37 11.83
N ASP A 165 4.34 6.39 11.43
CA ASP A 165 5.04 5.45 12.30
C ASP A 165 6.58 5.60 12.32
N GLY A 166 7.13 6.55 11.56
CA GLY A 166 8.55 6.83 11.52
C GLY A 166 9.23 6.09 10.36
N PRO A 167 10.53 5.75 10.43
CA PRO A 167 11.22 5.12 9.32
C PRO A 167 10.71 3.71 8.98
N GLY A 168 10.34 3.48 7.73
CA GLY A 168 9.69 2.26 7.24
C GLY A 168 8.22 2.18 7.66
N GLY A 169 7.54 1.08 7.30
CA GLY A 169 6.12 0.95 7.60
C GLY A 169 5.27 1.80 6.67
N ILE A 170 4.67 2.90 7.12
CA ILE A 170 3.78 3.75 6.31
C ILE A 170 4.57 4.86 5.62
N LEU A 171 4.64 4.80 4.29
CA LEU A 171 5.34 5.82 3.49
C LEU A 171 4.51 7.09 3.26
N GLY A 172 3.19 6.95 3.22
CA GLY A 172 2.25 8.00 2.88
C GLY A 172 0.81 7.51 2.92
N HIS A 173 -0.12 8.45 2.82
CA HIS A 173 -1.53 8.17 2.63
C HIS A 173 -2.21 9.33 1.90
N ALA A 174 -3.39 9.05 1.35
CA ALA A 174 -4.18 10.04 0.65
C ALA A 174 -5.67 9.86 0.87
N PHE A 175 -6.38 10.96 0.68
CA PHE A 175 -7.82 11.05 0.87
C PHE A 175 -8.54 11.09 -0.49
N LEU A 176 -9.51 10.20 -0.64
CA LEU A 176 -10.32 10.07 -1.84
C LEU A 176 -11.13 11.36 -2.15
N PRO A 177 -11.48 11.62 -3.42
CA PRO A 177 -12.28 12.80 -3.84
C PRO A 177 -13.62 13.02 -3.12
N ASN A 178 -14.22 11.97 -2.58
CA ASN A 178 -15.52 12.01 -1.91
C ASN A 178 -15.42 11.92 -0.38
N SER A 179 -14.22 12.04 0.18
CA SER A 179 -13.97 12.01 1.62
C SER A 179 -14.22 13.37 2.28
N GLY A 180 -14.08 13.45 3.61
CA GLY A 180 -14.18 14.70 4.36
C GLY A 180 -13.03 15.69 4.11
N ASN A 181 -11.89 15.20 3.60
CA ASN A 181 -10.69 15.99 3.28
C ASN A 181 -10.21 15.66 1.86
N PRO A 182 -11.01 15.93 0.81
CA PRO A 182 -10.77 15.40 -0.52
C PRO A 182 -9.44 15.90 -1.10
N GLY A 183 -8.69 14.99 -1.73
CA GLY A 183 -7.46 15.31 -2.45
C GLY A 183 -6.24 15.60 -1.58
N VAL A 184 -6.35 15.51 -0.26
CA VAL A 184 -5.21 15.63 0.64
C VAL A 184 -4.29 14.41 0.47
N VAL A 185 -2.99 14.67 0.32
CA VAL A 185 -1.93 13.68 0.17
C VAL A 185 -0.82 13.99 1.17
N HIS A 186 -0.56 13.03 2.05
CA HIS A 186 0.47 13.13 3.08
C HIS A 186 1.58 12.10 2.84
N PHE A 187 2.81 12.52 3.09
CA PHE A 187 4.00 11.67 3.07
C PHE A 187 4.64 11.67 4.46
N ASP A 188 5.17 10.52 4.89
CA ASP A 188 5.92 10.49 6.14
C ASP A 188 7.27 11.20 5.95
N LYS A 189 7.46 12.28 6.69
CA LYS A 189 8.65 13.12 6.68
C LYS A 189 9.83 12.47 7.41
N ASN A 190 9.62 11.40 8.17
CA ASN A 190 10.67 10.60 8.79
C ASN A 190 11.36 9.64 7.82
N GLU A 191 10.82 9.49 6.61
CA GLU A 191 11.38 8.59 5.60
C GLU A 191 12.56 9.18 4.85
N HIS A 192 13.48 8.30 4.45
CA HIS A 192 14.60 8.68 3.58
C HIS A 192 14.13 8.80 2.12
N TRP A 193 13.64 9.98 1.76
CA TRP A 193 13.19 10.29 0.41
C TRP A 193 14.35 10.42 -0.58
N SER A 194 14.21 9.79 -1.75
CA SER A 194 15.20 9.77 -2.81
C SER A 194 14.55 9.87 -4.20
N THR A 195 15.37 10.09 -5.23
CA THR A 195 15.00 9.91 -6.64
C THR A 195 15.56 8.60 -7.23
N SER A 196 16.24 7.80 -6.42
CA SER A 196 16.85 6.52 -6.79
C SER A 196 16.39 5.40 -5.83
N ASN A 197 17.09 4.27 -5.81
CA ASN A 197 16.82 3.13 -4.93
C ASN A 197 17.56 3.20 -3.58
N THR A 198 18.26 4.29 -3.28
CA THR A 198 18.98 4.46 -1.99
C THR A 198 18.06 4.74 -0.80
N GLY A 199 16.77 4.97 -1.08
CA GLY A 199 15.70 5.23 -0.13
C GLY A 199 14.36 5.02 -0.83
N TYR A 200 13.30 5.66 -0.34
CA TYR A 200 12.00 5.59 -1.00
C TYR A 200 11.92 6.61 -2.12
N ASN A 201 11.64 6.11 -3.32
CA ASN A 201 11.52 6.96 -4.49
C ASN A 201 10.25 7.82 -4.41
N LEU A 202 10.40 9.14 -4.23
CA LEU A 202 9.25 10.03 -4.05
C LEU A 202 8.31 10.02 -5.27
N PHE A 203 8.83 9.89 -6.48
CA PHE A 203 7.99 9.84 -7.68
C PHE A 203 7.06 8.62 -7.67
N LEU A 204 7.54 7.44 -7.26
CA LEU A 204 6.71 6.23 -7.19
C LEU A 204 5.62 6.35 -6.13
N VAL A 205 6.01 6.75 -4.90
CA VAL A 205 5.05 6.89 -3.80
C VAL A 205 4.04 8.00 -4.12
N ALA A 206 4.49 9.13 -4.67
CA ALA A 206 3.58 10.18 -5.09
C ALA A 206 2.63 9.76 -6.21
N THR A 207 3.10 8.97 -7.18
CA THR A 207 2.23 8.43 -8.23
C THR A 207 1.12 7.57 -7.63
N HIS A 208 1.46 6.71 -6.67
CA HIS A 208 0.51 5.89 -5.91
C HIS A 208 -0.51 6.76 -5.14
N GLU A 209 -0.05 7.66 -4.27
CA GLU A 209 -0.94 8.46 -3.42
C GLU A 209 -1.80 9.44 -4.23
N ILE A 210 -1.28 9.97 -5.34
CA ILE A 210 -2.08 10.76 -6.27
C ILE A 210 -3.17 9.88 -6.90
N GLY A 211 -2.92 8.61 -7.21
CA GLY A 211 -3.94 7.68 -7.68
C GLY A 211 -5.15 7.59 -6.73
N HIS A 212 -4.90 7.54 -5.41
CA HIS A 212 -5.95 7.65 -4.40
C HIS A 212 -6.65 9.01 -4.43
N SER A 213 -5.91 10.11 -4.51
CA SER A 213 -6.50 11.45 -4.65
C SER A 213 -7.37 11.61 -5.91
N LEU A 214 -7.20 10.74 -6.91
CA LEU A 214 -8.02 10.66 -8.11
C LEU A 214 -9.19 9.66 -7.99
N GLY A 215 -9.28 8.89 -6.91
CA GLY A 215 -10.38 7.96 -6.65
C GLY A 215 -10.05 6.48 -6.86
N LEU A 216 -8.79 6.13 -7.15
CA LEU A 216 -8.38 4.73 -7.20
C LEU A 216 -8.26 4.16 -5.79
N GLN A 217 -8.64 2.90 -5.62
CA GLN A 217 -8.33 2.12 -4.43
C GLN A 217 -7.10 1.25 -4.69
N HIS A 218 -6.60 0.55 -3.68
CA HIS A 218 -5.53 -0.40 -3.90
C HIS A 218 -5.90 -1.48 -4.94
N SER A 219 -4.89 -1.98 -5.64
CA SER A 219 -4.99 -3.15 -6.50
C SER A 219 -4.41 -4.35 -5.78
N GLY A 220 -5.03 -5.52 -5.96
CA GLY A 220 -4.41 -6.79 -5.61
C GLY A 220 -3.34 -7.26 -6.59
N ASN A 221 -3.13 -6.54 -7.71
CA ASN A 221 -2.13 -6.86 -8.71
C ASN A 221 -0.76 -6.27 -8.33
N GLN A 222 0.24 -7.11 -8.09
CA GLN A 222 1.60 -6.67 -7.73
C GLN A 222 2.29 -5.80 -8.79
N SER A 223 1.88 -5.87 -10.05
CA SER A 223 2.43 -5.03 -11.12
C SER A 223 1.79 -3.64 -11.19
N SER A 224 0.70 -3.40 -10.46
CA SER A 224 0.01 -2.11 -10.43
C SER A 224 0.74 -1.14 -9.52
N ILE A 225 0.85 0.13 -9.92
CA ILE A 225 1.39 1.17 -9.04
C ILE A 225 0.50 1.36 -7.81
N MET A 226 -0.79 1.03 -7.92
CA MET A 226 -1.76 1.02 -6.81
C MET A 226 -1.68 -0.25 -5.95
N TYR A 227 -0.70 -1.14 -6.14
CA TYR A 227 -0.41 -2.17 -5.14
C TYR A 227 0.07 -1.48 -3.85
N PRO A 228 -0.47 -1.83 -2.67
CA PRO A 228 -0.19 -1.09 -1.44
C PRO A 228 1.28 -1.16 -1.02
N THR A 229 1.91 -2.30 -1.23
CA THR A 229 3.29 -2.53 -0.81
C THR A 229 4.27 -1.86 -1.78
N TYR A 230 5.24 -1.14 -1.22
CA TYR A 230 6.26 -0.46 -1.99
C TYR A 230 7.18 -1.45 -2.71
N TRP A 231 7.35 -1.23 -4.00
CA TRP A 231 8.40 -1.84 -4.80
C TRP A 231 9.10 -0.77 -5.63
N TYR A 232 10.44 -0.85 -5.67
CA TYR A 232 11.21 0.05 -6.50
C TYR A 232 11.05 -0.33 -7.98
N HIS A 233 10.62 0.65 -8.77
CA HIS A 233 10.65 0.62 -10.23
C HIS A 233 11.57 1.74 -10.72
N ASP A 234 12.39 1.46 -11.73
CA ASP A 234 13.25 2.49 -12.32
C ASP A 234 12.38 3.60 -12.95
N PRO A 235 12.42 4.84 -12.44
CA PRO A 235 11.62 5.94 -12.98
C PRO A 235 11.87 6.22 -14.47
N GLY A 236 13.06 5.88 -14.99
CA GLY A 236 13.39 6.08 -16.41
C GLY A 236 12.65 5.12 -17.36
N THR A 237 12.09 4.03 -16.84
CA THR A 237 11.36 3.01 -17.63
C THR A 237 9.95 2.75 -17.10
N PHE A 238 9.57 3.45 -16.03
CA PHE A 238 8.30 3.23 -15.35
C PHE A 238 7.10 3.52 -16.26
N GLN A 239 6.13 2.62 -16.24
CA GLN A 239 4.85 2.76 -16.93
C GLN A 239 3.74 2.22 -16.04
N LEU A 240 2.55 2.80 -16.17
CA LEU A 240 1.35 2.28 -15.52
C LEU A 240 1.04 0.87 -16.05
N SER A 241 0.55 0.00 -15.17
CA SER A 241 0.06 -1.31 -15.60
C SER A 241 -1.26 -1.17 -16.35
N ALA A 242 -1.65 -2.21 -17.10
CA ALA A 242 -2.95 -2.26 -17.74
C ALA A 242 -4.12 -2.15 -16.72
N ASP A 243 -3.93 -2.67 -15.50
CA ASP A 243 -4.89 -2.56 -14.40
C ASP A 243 -5.08 -1.09 -13.98
N ASP A 244 -3.98 -0.36 -13.80
CA ASP A 244 -4.01 1.07 -13.44
C ASP A 244 -4.73 1.90 -14.51
N ILE A 245 -4.37 1.69 -15.78
CA ILE A 245 -4.92 2.42 -16.93
C ILE A 245 -6.42 2.14 -17.06
N GLN A 246 -6.83 0.88 -17.05
CA GLN A 246 -8.24 0.52 -17.19
C GLN A 246 -9.08 1.13 -16.05
N ARG A 247 -8.58 1.08 -14.82
CA ARG A 247 -9.32 1.57 -13.64
C ARG A 247 -9.42 3.09 -13.61
N ILE A 248 -8.36 3.82 -13.97
CA ILE A 248 -8.42 5.28 -14.02
C ILE A 248 -9.27 5.78 -15.19
N GLN A 249 -9.22 5.10 -16.34
CA GLN A 249 -10.05 5.44 -17.49
C GLN A 249 -11.52 5.07 -17.27
N HIS A 250 -11.82 4.07 -16.44
CA HIS A 250 -13.20 3.83 -16.00
C HIS A 250 -13.78 5.04 -15.24
N LEU A 251 -12.95 5.80 -14.51
CA LEU A 251 -13.39 7.01 -13.80
C LEU A 251 -13.48 8.24 -14.72
N TYR A 252 -12.45 8.47 -15.55
CA TYR A 252 -12.26 9.74 -16.25
C TYR A 252 -12.36 9.65 -17.78
N GLY A 253 -12.43 8.45 -18.36
CA GLY A 253 -12.30 8.23 -19.79
C GLY A 253 -10.84 8.22 -20.27
N GLU A 254 -10.67 7.88 -21.54
CA GLU A 254 -9.38 7.89 -22.23
C GLU A 254 -8.94 9.32 -22.58
N LYS A 255 -7.63 9.53 -22.72
CA LYS A 255 -7.10 10.79 -23.25
C LYS A 255 -7.48 10.95 -24.72
N CYS A 256 -8.16 12.04 -25.06
CA CYS A 256 -8.49 12.34 -26.46
C CYS A 256 -7.21 12.54 -27.30
N SER A 257 -7.15 11.87 -28.44
CA SER A 257 -5.97 11.82 -29.33
C SER A 257 -5.70 13.11 -30.11
N SER A 258 -6.51 14.17 -29.97
CA SER A 258 -6.33 15.44 -30.69
C SER A 258 -5.28 16.38 -30.08
N ASP A 259 -4.76 16.07 -28.88
CA ASP A 259 -3.78 16.90 -28.15
C ASP A 259 -2.40 16.23 -28.04
N MET A 260 -2.06 15.30 -28.93
CA MET A 260 -0.69 14.83 -29.11
C MET A 260 0.05 15.83 -30.02
N PRO A 261 1.07 16.57 -29.52
CA PRO A 261 1.92 17.40 -30.37
C PRO A 261 2.75 16.57 -31.35
#